data_AF-A0A949X1B9-F1
#
_entry.id   AF-A0A949X1B9-F1
#
_cell.length_a   1.000
_cell.length_b   1.000
_cell.length_c   1.000
_cell.angle_alpha   90.00
_cell.angle_beta   90.00
_cell.angle_gamma   90.00
#
_symmetry.space_group_name_H-M   'P 1'
#
loop_
_entity.id
_entity.type
_entity.pdbx_description
1 polymer ?
#
loop_
_entity_poly.entity_id
_entity_poly.type
_entity_poly.pdbx_seq_one_letter_code
_entity_poly.pdbx_strand_id
1 'polypeptide(L)' 'MALALVYSAVAGPAYAYIDPGTGTLLLQLLIAAIATGLATVKLWYYKVVSLFRPTPPEAESEEAKSEDS' A
#
# COMPACT_ATOMS: atom_id res chain seq x y z
N MET A 1 -28.92 -29.74 -12.35
CA MET A 1 -28.95 -29.06 -11.05
C MET A 1 -28.91 -30.05 -9.88
N ALA A 2 -29.84 -31.00 -9.78
CA ALA A 2 -29.82 -32.02 -8.71
C ALA A 2 -28.55 -32.89 -8.67
N LEU A 3 -27.98 -33.24 -9.83
CA LEU A 3 -26.75 -34.04 -9.91
C LEU A 3 -25.51 -33.32 -9.35
N ALA A 4 -25.44 -31.99 -9.53
CA ALA A 4 -24.36 -31.16 -9.00
C ALA A 4 -24.44 -31.01 -7.47
N LEU A 5 -25.66 -30.99 -6.93
CA LEU A 5 -25.90 -30.94 -5.48
C LEU A 5 -25.51 -32.26 -4.80
N VAL A 6 -25.82 -33.39 -5.44
CA VAL A 6 -25.41 -34.72 -4.95
C VAL A 6 -23.89 -34.89 -5.00
N TYR A 7 -23.22 -34.39 -6.04
CA TYR A 7 -21.76 -34.42 -6.16
C TYR A 7 -21.06 -33.61 -5.05
N SER A 8 -21.60 -32.43 -4.71
CA SER A 8 -21.07 -31.58 -3.63
C SER A 8 -21.23 -32.20 -2.23
N ALA A 9 -22.22 -33.07 -2.03
CA ALA A 9 -22.53 -33.69 -0.74
C ALA A 9 -21.60 -34.88 -0.39
N VAL A 10 -20.76 -35.33 -1.33
CA VAL A 10 -19.85 -36.49 -1.18
C VAL A 10 -18.38 -36.05 -1.20
N ALA A 11 -18.09 -34.75 -1.07
CA ALA A 11 -16.73 -34.23 -1.06
C ALA A 11 -15.96 -34.69 0.20
N GLY A 12 -14.91 -35.50 0.02
CA GLY A 12 -13.99 -35.91 1.08
C GLY A 12 -13.09 -34.77 1.59
N PRO A 13 -12.22 -35.00 2.59
CA PRO A 13 -11.34 -33.97 3.13
C PRO A 13 -10.37 -33.47 2.05
N ALA A 14 -10.60 -32.25 1.56
CA ALA A 14 -9.67 -31.54 0.69
C ALA A 14 -8.49 -31.07 1.55
N TYR A 15 -7.43 -31.87 1.61
CA TYR A 15 -6.12 -31.36 2.02
C TYR A 15 -5.83 -30.17 1.12
N ALA A 16 -5.64 -28.99 1.70
CA ALA A 16 -5.55 -27.68 1.04
C ALA A 16 -4.43 -27.65 -0.02
N TYR A 17 -4.67 -28.32 -1.13
CA TYR A 17 -3.97 -28.16 -2.36
C TYR A 17 -4.41 -26.79 -2.83
N ILE A 18 -3.43 -25.91 -2.87
CA ILE A 18 -3.47 -24.78 -3.74
C ILE A 18 -3.86 -25.33 -5.12
N ASP A 19 -5.16 -25.33 -5.43
CA ASP A 19 -5.66 -25.67 -6.77
C ASP A 19 -4.78 -24.90 -7.75
N PRO A 20 -4.34 -25.50 -8.86
CA PRO A 20 -3.34 -24.88 -9.73
C PRO A 20 -3.73 -23.44 -10.15
N GLY A 21 -5.04 -23.14 -10.22
CA GLY A 21 -5.56 -21.78 -10.39
C GLY A 21 -5.43 -20.86 -9.16
N THR A 22 -5.69 -21.34 -7.95
CA THR A 22 -5.60 -20.56 -6.70
C THR A 22 -4.16 -20.20 -6.37
N GLY A 23 -3.19 -21.06 -6.70
CA GLY A 23 -1.76 -20.77 -6.48
C GLY A 23 -1.23 -19.64 -7.34
N THR A 24 -1.61 -19.66 -8.62
CA THR A 24 -1.28 -18.59 -9.54
C THR A 24 -1.94 -17.27 -9.12
N LEU A 25 -3.19 -17.31 -8.65
CA LEU A 25 -3.88 -16.11 -8.15
C LEU A 25 -3.18 -15.49 -6.93
N LEU A 26 -2.78 -16.31 -5.95
CA LEU A 26 -2.04 -15.84 -4.77
C LEU A 26 -0.71 -15.20 -5.17
N LEU A 27 0.02 -15.80 -6.11
CA LEU A 27 1.27 -15.25 -6.61
C LEU A 27 1.04 -13.93 -7.36
N GLN A 28 0.00 -13.85 -8.18
CA GLN A 28 -0.38 -12.63 -8.89
C GLN A 28 -0.74 -11.50 -7.93
N LEU A 29 -1.55 -11.77 -6.90
CA LEU A 29 -1.91 -10.80 -5.87
C LEU A 29 -0.68 -10.32 -5.10
N LEU A 30 0.24 -11.23 -4.78
CA LEU A 30 1.49 -10.88 -4.10
C LEU A 30 2.36 -9.94 -4.96
N ILE A 31 2.56 -10.29 -6.22
CA ILE A 31 3.34 -9.46 -7.15
C ILE A 31 2.68 -8.10 -7.35
N ALA A 32 1.36 -8.07 -7.57
CA ALA A 32 0.60 -6.83 -7.72
C ALA A 32 0.71 -5.96 -6.46
N ALA A 33 0.53 -6.53 -5.27
CA ALA A 33 0.65 -5.81 -4.01
C ALA A 33 2.04 -5.17 -3.84
N ILE A 34 3.11 -5.90 -4.16
CA ILE A 34 4.49 -5.38 -4.07
C ILE A 34 4.70 -4.27 -5.11
N ALA A 35 4.38 -4.52 -6.38
CA ALA A 35 4.60 -3.57 -7.46
C ALA A 35 3.82 -2.27 -7.24
N THR A 36 2.52 -2.37 -6.95
CA THR A 36 1.66 -1.22 -6.71
C THR A 36 1.98 -0.54 -5.38
N GLY A 37 2.32 -1.29 -4.33
CA GLY A 37 2.72 -0.74 -3.04
C GLY A 37 3.98 0.13 -3.15
N LEU A 38 5.03 -0.39 -3.76
CA LEU A 38 6.29 0.34 -3.97
C LEU A 38 6.08 1.57 -4.87
N ALA A 39 5.32 1.44 -5.96
CA ALA A 39 5.01 2.55 -6.85
C ALA A 39 4.23 3.66 -6.13
N THR A 40 3.23 3.28 -5.34
CA THR A 40 2.40 4.24 -4.57
C THR A 40 3.24 4.99 -3.55
N VAL A 41 4.06 4.27 -2.77
CA VAL A 41 4.98 4.89 -1.79
C VAL A 41 5.91 5.87 -2.48
N LYS A 42 6.55 5.47 -3.60
CA LYS A 42 7.48 6.34 -4.34
C LYS A 42 6.80 7.61 -4.85
N LEU A 43 5.58 7.50 -5.36
CA LEU A 43 4.82 8.64 -5.89
C LEU A 43 4.39 9.61 -4.79
N TRP A 44 4.06 9.10 -3.59
CA TRP A 44 3.44 9.90 -2.53
C TRP A 44 4.41 10.29 -1.42
N TYR A 45 5.64 9.75 -1.42
CA TYR A 45 6.65 9.97 -0.38
C TYR A 45 6.81 11.44 -0.01
N TYR A 46 7.05 12.32 -0.98
CA TYR A 46 7.27 13.75 -0.71
C TYR A 46 6.06 14.46 -0.13
N LYS A 47 4.85 14.10 -0.58
CA LYS A 47 3.60 14.68 -0.06
C LYS A 47 3.38 14.26 1.38
N VAL A 48 3.55 12.97 1.67
CA VAL A 48 3.45 12.43 3.03
C VAL A 48 4.49 13.08 3.95
N VAL A 49 5.75 13.12 3.54
CA VAL A 49 6.83 13.75 4.34
C VAL A 49 6.59 15.24 4.55
N SER A 50 6.06 15.96 3.57
CA SER A 50 5.78 17.40 3.69
C SER A 50 4.73 17.73 4.76
N LEU A 51 3.79 16.82 5.03
CA LEU A 51 2.78 17.00 6.08
C LEU A 51 3.39 16.94 7.50
N PHE A 52 4.55 16.31 7.64
CA PHE A 52 5.24 16.17 8.92
C PHE A 52 6.44 17.12 9.05
N ARG A 53 6.70 17.96 8.04
CA ARG A 53 7.77 18.95 8.10
C ARG A 53 7.29 20.17 8.91
N PRO A 54 7.97 20.53 10.01
CA PRO A 54 7.68 21.79 10.68
C PRO A 54 7.99 22.95 9.74
N THR A 55 7.11 23.94 9.71
CA THR A 55 7.35 25.20 8.99
C THR A 55 8.62 25.83 9.59
N PRO A 56 9.63 26.16 8.78
CA PRO A 56 10.78 26.92 9.26
C PRO A 56 10.27 28.23 9.89
N PRO A 57 10.83 28.66 11.04
CA PRO A 57 10.52 29.97 11.56
C PRO A 57 10.91 31.00 10.50
N GLU A 58 9.96 31.82 10.08
CA GLU A 58 10.22 32.97 9.22
C GLU A 58 11.38 33.74 9.85
N ALA A 59 12.47 33.85 9.09
CA ALA A 59 13.60 34.68 9.47
C ALA A 59 13.05 36.08 9.68
N GLU A 60 13.04 36.52 10.94
CA GLU A 60 12.86 37.91 11.33
C GLU A 60 13.83 38.74 10.49
N SER A 61 13.28 39.43 9.50
CA SER A 61 14.00 40.36 8.65
C SER A 61 14.45 41.54 9.49
N GLU A 62 15.76 41.60 9.74
CA GLU A 62 16.61 42.78 9.56
C GLU A 62 15.89 44.15 9.48
N GLU A 63 15.43 44.70 10.60
CA GLU A 63 14.99 46.11 10.67
C GLU A 63 15.10 46.65 12.12
N ALA A 64 16.31 46.64 12.71
CA ALA A 64 16.56 47.32 14.00
C ALA A 64 18.05 47.62 14.29
N LYS A 65 18.87 47.93 13.28
CA LYS A 65 20.27 48.36 13.53
C LYS A 65 20.79 49.36 12.49
N SER A 66 20.05 50.44 12.29
CA SER A 66 20.52 51.63 11.58
C SER A 66 20.02 52.90 12.28
N GLU A 67 20.22 53.01 13.60
CA GLU A 67 19.75 54.17 14.36
C GLU A 67 20.43 54.28 15.73
N ASP A 68 21.78 54.20 15.76
CA ASP A 68 22.58 54.87 16.81
C ASP A 68 24.04 54.93 16.34
N SER A 69 24.42 56.06 15.73
CA SER A 69 25.79 56.46 15.40
C SER A 69 25.89 57.97 15.61
#